data_AF-A0A537MZ25-F1
#
_entry.id   AF-A0A537MZ25-F1
#
_cell.length_a   1.000
_cell.length_b   1.000
_cell.length_c   1.000
_cell.angle_alpha   90.00
_cell.angle_beta   90.00
_cell.angle_gamma   90.00
#
_symmetry.space_group_name_H-M   'P 1'
#
loop_
_entity.id
_entity.type
_entity.pdbx_description
1 polymer ?
#
loop_
_entity_poly.entity_id
_entity_poly.type
_entity_poly.pdbx_seq_one_letter_code
_entity_poly.pdbx_strand_id
1 'polypeptide(L)'
;MKAARRLLKPEGTLWVIGSYHNIFRIGTALQDQGYWLLNDIVWRKSNPMPNFKGKRFTNAHETLIWAARDRKTKRYTFNYESMKELNEGIQMRSDWLFTLCTGAERLKGDDGKKAHPTQKPESLLFRCLMAASNPGDTILDPFFGTGTTGAVARRLGRHFIGLERDPTYAAIARKRIAEIEPLAAEDVTPKPSKRSEPRIPFGVLIEAGLLQPGTVLSDPSGRLHARVRADGTLSSSNALGEHRGSIHQVGAAVQGAPACNGWTFWHVEVEGARRPIDHLRQQVRAGL
;
A
#
# COMPACT_ATOMS: atom_id res chain seq x y z
N MET A 1 15.23 -10.80 -15.91
CA MET A 1 15.38 -10.24 -14.54
C MET A 1 16.49 -9.21 -14.39
N LYS A 2 17.75 -9.52 -14.73
CA LYS A 2 18.88 -8.57 -14.63
C LYS A 2 18.64 -7.23 -15.34
N ALA A 3 18.15 -7.26 -16.59
CA ALA A 3 17.84 -6.05 -17.36
C ALA A 3 16.72 -5.21 -16.69
N ALA A 4 15.63 -5.83 -16.23
CA ALA A 4 14.57 -5.15 -15.50
C ALA A 4 15.10 -4.49 -14.21
N ARG A 5 15.98 -5.17 -13.47
CA ARG A 5 16.58 -4.63 -12.22
C ARG A 5 17.42 -3.38 -12.46
N ARG A 6 18.12 -3.34 -13.59
CA ARG A 6 18.91 -2.18 -14.02
C ARG A 6 18.03 -0.95 -14.29
N LEU A 7 16.85 -1.17 -14.89
CA LEU A 7 15.91 -0.10 -15.23
C LEU A 7 15.04 0.35 -14.05
N LEU A 8 14.83 -0.53 -13.06
CA LEU A 8 14.02 -0.22 -11.89
C LEU A 8 14.71 0.81 -10.99
N LYS A 9 13.99 1.87 -10.60
CA LYS A 9 14.46 2.87 -9.63
C LYS A 9 14.82 2.20 -8.29
N PRO A 10 15.73 2.78 -7.48
CA PRO A 10 16.10 2.23 -6.16
C PRO A 10 14.92 1.94 -5.22
N GLU A 11 13.89 2.78 -5.25
CA GLU A 11 12.66 2.65 -4.46
C GLU A 11 11.52 1.93 -5.22
N GLY A 12 11.80 1.43 -6.43
CA GLY A 12 10.82 0.76 -7.28
C GLY A 12 10.53 -0.68 -6.85
N THR A 13 9.38 -1.18 -7.27
CA THR A 13 8.97 -2.57 -7.06
C THR A 13 8.65 -3.26 -8.39
N LEU A 14 8.64 -4.59 -8.36
CA LEU A 14 8.37 -5.45 -9.50
C LEU A 14 7.20 -6.37 -9.18
N TRP A 15 6.32 -6.55 -10.16
CA TRP A 15 5.32 -7.61 -10.19
C TRP A 15 5.69 -8.63 -11.26
N VAL A 16 5.58 -9.92 -10.94
CA VAL A 16 5.64 -11.02 -11.92
C VAL A 16 4.47 -11.95 -11.66
N ILE A 17 3.94 -12.59 -12.70
CA ILE A 17 2.83 -13.54 -12.59
C ILE A 17 3.17 -14.83 -13.31
N GLY A 18 2.74 -15.96 -12.75
CA GLY A 18 2.93 -17.27 -13.34
C GLY A 18 1.97 -18.30 -12.79
N SER A 19 2.05 -19.49 -13.39
CA SER A 19 1.41 -20.69 -12.85
C SER A 19 2.48 -21.59 -12.24
N TYR A 20 2.08 -22.71 -11.65
CA TYR A 20 3.01 -23.70 -11.09
C TYR A 20 4.09 -24.17 -12.08
N HIS A 21 3.85 -24.09 -13.40
CA HIS A 21 4.83 -24.48 -14.43
C HIS A 21 6.11 -23.63 -14.40
N ASN A 22 6.03 -22.36 -13.99
CA ASN A 22 7.15 -21.43 -14.10
C ASN A 22 7.39 -20.56 -12.86
N ILE A 23 6.37 -20.33 -12.01
CA ILE A 23 6.47 -19.33 -10.95
C ILE A 23 7.57 -19.64 -9.93
N PHE A 24 7.82 -20.92 -9.64
CA PHE A 24 8.91 -21.33 -8.76
C PHE A 24 10.29 -20.97 -9.33
N ARG A 25 10.50 -21.24 -10.63
CA ARG A 25 11.75 -20.89 -11.33
C ARG A 25 11.95 -19.37 -11.36
N ILE A 26 10.87 -18.64 -11.58
CA ILE A 26 10.86 -17.17 -11.58
C ILE A 26 11.18 -16.63 -10.18
N GLY A 27 10.56 -17.17 -9.13
CA GLY A 27 10.79 -16.79 -7.74
C GLY A 27 12.25 -16.97 -7.32
N THR A 28 12.83 -18.14 -7.59
CA THR A 28 14.26 -18.40 -7.35
C THR A 28 15.14 -17.39 -8.10
N ALA A 29 14.88 -17.18 -9.39
CA ALA A 29 15.66 -16.24 -10.20
C ALA A 29 15.54 -14.78 -9.72
N LEU A 30 14.43 -14.38 -9.10
CA LEU A 30 14.31 -13.06 -8.47
C LEU A 30 15.21 -12.95 -7.23
N GLN A 31 15.15 -13.94 -6.34
CA GLN A 31 15.95 -13.97 -5.12
C GLN A 31 17.46 -14.00 -5.43
N ASP A 32 17.89 -14.84 -6.38
CA ASP A 32 19.30 -14.95 -6.80
C ASP A 32 19.84 -13.63 -7.39
N GLN A 33 18.96 -12.81 -7.97
CA GLN A 33 19.32 -11.49 -8.50
C GLN A 33 19.26 -10.37 -7.45
N GLY A 34 18.98 -10.73 -6.19
CA GLY A 34 18.99 -9.82 -5.03
C GLY A 34 17.69 -9.06 -4.81
N TYR A 35 16.59 -9.39 -5.51
CA TYR A 35 15.29 -8.82 -5.20
C TYR A 35 14.81 -9.29 -3.81
N TRP A 36 14.05 -8.43 -3.13
CA TRP A 36 13.44 -8.77 -1.85
C TRP A 36 11.94 -8.98 -2.01
N LEU A 37 11.50 -10.23 -1.85
CA LEU A 37 10.09 -10.61 -1.99
C LEU A 37 9.31 -9.99 -0.82
N LEU A 38 8.25 -9.25 -1.15
CA LEU A 38 7.37 -8.59 -0.20
C LEU A 38 6.16 -9.48 0.09
N ASN A 39 5.49 -9.96 -0.96
CA ASN A 39 4.40 -10.92 -0.88
C ASN A 39 4.35 -11.78 -2.14
N ASP A 40 3.97 -13.04 -1.98
CA ASP A 40 3.25 -13.76 -3.02
C ASP A 40 1.75 -13.50 -2.89
N ILE A 41 1.08 -13.34 -4.02
CA ILE A 41 -0.36 -13.05 -4.10
C ILE A 41 -1.01 -14.13 -4.95
N VAL A 42 -2.07 -14.74 -4.44
CA VAL A 42 -2.84 -15.76 -5.15
C VAL A 42 -4.03 -15.08 -5.84
N TRP A 43 -4.00 -15.03 -7.16
CA TRP A 43 -5.20 -14.69 -7.93
C TRP A 43 -6.09 -15.93 -8.02
N ARG A 44 -7.16 -15.95 -7.23
CA ARG A 44 -8.23 -16.93 -7.29
C ARG A 44 -9.18 -16.57 -8.42
N LYS A 45 -9.35 -17.49 -9.37
CA LYS A 45 -10.24 -17.34 -10.52
C LYS A 45 -11.65 -17.71 -10.07
N SER A 46 -12.61 -16.79 -10.18
CA SER A 46 -14.01 -17.07 -9.81
C SER A 46 -14.72 -17.99 -10.82
N ASN A 47 -14.30 -17.95 -12.09
CA ASN A 47 -14.84 -18.74 -13.19
C ASN A 47 -13.73 -19.51 -13.95
N PRO A 48 -12.98 -20.41 -13.30
CA PRO A 48 -11.91 -21.14 -13.95
C PRO A 48 -12.45 -22.14 -14.96
N MET A 49 -11.68 -22.40 -16.02
CA MET A 49 -12.01 -23.48 -16.96
C MET A 49 -11.96 -24.84 -16.24
N PRO A 50 -13.03 -25.67 -16.28
CA PRO A 50 -13.04 -26.98 -15.62
C PRO A 50 -11.97 -27.94 -16.15
N ASN A 51 -11.54 -28.87 -15.31
CA ASN A 51 -10.71 -30.00 -15.74
C ASN A 51 -11.60 -31.13 -16.30
N PHE A 52 -11.72 -31.23 -17.61
CA PHE A 52 -12.56 -32.25 -18.26
C PHE A 52 -11.97 -33.67 -18.24
N LYS A 53 -10.65 -33.83 -18.03
CA LYS A 53 -9.99 -35.15 -18.06
C LYS A 53 -10.04 -35.88 -16.71
N GLY A 54 -10.39 -35.20 -15.62
CA GLY A 54 -10.49 -35.79 -14.29
C GLY A 54 -9.17 -36.35 -13.74
N LYS A 55 -8.01 -35.93 -14.26
CA LYS A 55 -6.69 -36.45 -13.86
C LYS A 55 -5.96 -35.58 -12.84
N ARG A 56 -6.41 -34.34 -12.64
CA ARG A 56 -5.81 -33.35 -11.74
C ARG A 56 -6.89 -32.41 -11.23
N PHE A 57 -6.60 -31.66 -10.16
CA PHE A 57 -7.45 -30.55 -9.74
C PHE A 57 -7.57 -29.49 -10.85
N THR A 58 -8.70 -28.77 -10.85
CA THR A 58 -8.92 -27.63 -11.73
C THR A 58 -7.92 -26.52 -11.41
N ASN A 59 -7.24 -25.99 -12.43
CA ASN A 59 -6.28 -24.89 -12.26
C ASN A 59 -7.03 -23.57 -12.02
N ALA A 60 -7.44 -23.35 -10.78
CA ALA A 60 -8.31 -22.26 -10.36
C ALA A 60 -7.56 -21.02 -9.82
N HIS A 61 -6.23 -20.96 -9.97
CA HIS A 61 -5.47 -19.78 -9.58
C HIS A 61 -4.24 -19.54 -10.45
N GLU A 62 -3.62 -18.38 -10.26
CA GLU A 62 -2.25 -18.04 -10.66
C GLU A 62 -1.57 -17.31 -9.48
N THR A 63 -0.24 -17.32 -9.46
CA THR A 63 0.55 -16.69 -8.40
C THR A 63 1.28 -15.49 -8.95
N LEU A 64 1.11 -14.36 -8.28
CA LEU A 64 1.91 -13.15 -8.48
C LEU A 64 2.98 -13.08 -7.40
N ILE A 65 4.14 -12.52 -7.73
CA ILE A 65 5.17 -12.17 -6.76
C ILE A 65 5.38 -10.65 -6.85
N TRP A 66 5.28 -9.98 -5.71
CA TRP A 66 5.64 -8.58 -5.54
C TRP A 66 6.98 -8.49 -4.82
N ALA A 67 7.93 -7.76 -5.40
CA ALA A 67 9.27 -7.65 -4.85
C ALA A 67 9.81 -6.22 -4.92
N ALA A 68 10.49 -5.80 -3.86
CA ALA A 68 11.34 -4.61 -3.89
C ALA A 68 12.65 -4.91 -4.64
N ARG A 69 13.26 -3.88 -5.23
CA ARG A 69 14.52 -4.00 -6.00
C ARG A 69 15.65 -4.70 -5.24
N ASP A 70 15.75 -4.46 -3.93
CA ASP A 70 16.67 -5.14 -3.03
C ASP A 70 16.22 -5.09 -1.56
N ARG A 71 16.89 -5.87 -0.69
CA ARG A 71 16.58 -5.96 0.75
C ARG A 71 16.84 -4.65 1.52
N LYS A 72 17.69 -3.78 0.99
CA LYS A 72 18.02 -2.48 1.61
C LYS A 72 16.99 -1.42 1.24
N THR A 73 16.19 -1.60 0.19
CA THR A 73 15.03 -0.77 -0.12
C THR A 73 14.04 -0.78 1.05
N LYS A 74 14.07 0.28 1.88
CA LYS A 74 13.13 0.49 3.00
C LYS A 74 11.93 1.32 2.62
N ARG A 75 12.07 2.15 1.59
CA ARG A 75 11.02 3.00 1.05
C ARG A 75 10.67 2.49 -0.34
N TYR A 76 9.45 2.02 -0.47
CA TYR A 76 8.81 1.65 -1.72
C TYR A 76 7.34 2.07 -1.61
N THR A 77 6.71 2.31 -2.75
CA THR A 77 5.29 2.69 -2.77
C THR A 77 4.44 1.50 -2.34
N PHE A 78 3.67 1.70 -1.27
CA PHE A 78 2.55 0.83 -0.92
C PHE A 78 1.41 1.69 -0.38
N ASN A 79 0.35 1.82 -1.17
CA ASN A 79 -0.80 2.66 -0.85
C ASN A 79 -1.76 1.92 0.11
N TYR A 80 -1.27 1.59 1.32
CA TYR A 80 -1.97 0.76 2.30
C TYR A 80 -3.39 1.24 2.59
N GLU A 81 -3.58 2.53 2.87
CA GLU A 81 -4.89 3.08 3.18
C GLU A 81 -5.86 2.90 2.00
N SER A 82 -5.40 3.15 0.77
CA SER A 82 -6.23 2.93 -0.44
C SER A 82 -6.60 1.46 -0.62
N MET A 83 -5.65 0.56 -0.37
CA MET A 83 -5.90 -0.88 -0.48
C MET A 83 -6.86 -1.40 0.60
N LYS A 84 -6.82 -0.79 1.78
CA LYS A 84 -7.75 -1.07 2.88
C LYS A 84 -9.17 -0.57 2.54
N GLU A 85 -9.31 0.64 2.00
CA GLU A 85 -10.62 1.16 1.59
C GLU A 85 -11.21 0.39 0.39
N LEU A 86 -10.38 -0.02 -0.57
CA LEU A 86 -10.79 -0.93 -1.67
C LEU A 86 -11.29 -2.30 -1.18
N ASN A 87 -11.11 -2.60 0.10
CA ASN A 87 -11.56 -3.82 0.76
C ASN A 87 -12.42 -3.48 1.99
N GLU A 88 -13.24 -2.43 1.86
CA GLU A 88 -14.29 -2.04 2.81
C GLU A 88 -13.75 -1.76 4.22
N GLY A 89 -12.60 -1.09 4.30
CA GLY A 89 -11.96 -0.73 5.56
C GLY A 89 -11.23 -1.90 6.23
N ILE A 90 -11.17 -3.08 5.60
CA ILE A 90 -10.42 -4.24 6.07
C ILE A 90 -9.11 -4.33 5.30
N GLN A 91 -8.01 -4.67 5.97
CA GLN A 91 -6.73 -4.82 5.31
C GLN A 91 -6.79 -5.82 4.15
N MET A 92 -6.36 -5.39 2.96
CA MET A 92 -6.27 -6.23 1.78
C MET A 92 -5.36 -7.44 2.05
N ARG A 93 -5.86 -8.63 1.73
CA ARG A 93 -5.15 -9.90 1.90
C ARG A 93 -4.33 -10.27 0.67
N SER A 94 -3.55 -11.34 0.78
CA SER A 94 -2.76 -11.91 -0.32
C SER A 94 -3.57 -12.83 -1.25
N ASP A 95 -4.86 -13.08 -0.99
CA ASP A 95 -5.72 -13.86 -1.87
C ASP A 95 -6.78 -12.98 -2.54
N TRP A 96 -6.66 -12.81 -3.86
CA TRP A 96 -7.51 -11.92 -4.64
C TRP A 96 -8.47 -12.71 -5.52
N LEU A 97 -9.77 -12.50 -5.32
CA LEU A 97 -10.81 -13.09 -6.14
C LEU A 97 -11.13 -12.18 -7.33
N PHE A 98 -10.89 -12.65 -8.55
CA PHE A 98 -11.28 -11.96 -9.78
C PHE A 98 -11.78 -12.96 -10.83
N THR A 99 -12.64 -12.48 -11.73
CA THR A 99 -13.02 -13.20 -12.94
C THR A 99 -11.86 -13.26 -13.92
N LEU A 100 -11.92 -14.22 -14.85
CA LEU A 100 -11.11 -14.21 -16.06
C LEU A 100 -11.48 -13.00 -16.95
N CYS A 101 -10.57 -12.63 -17.85
CA CYS A 101 -10.84 -11.67 -18.91
C CYS A 101 -11.77 -12.30 -19.96
N THR A 102 -13.04 -11.90 -19.94
CA THR A 102 -14.16 -12.42 -20.74
C THR A 102 -15.07 -11.28 -21.21
N GLY A 103 -16.06 -11.56 -22.05
CA GLY A 103 -17.03 -10.54 -22.49
C GLY A 103 -16.37 -9.46 -23.35
N ALA A 104 -16.82 -8.21 -23.19
CA ALA A 104 -16.36 -7.06 -23.96
C ALA A 104 -14.87 -6.72 -23.72
N GLU A 105 -14.34 -7.02 -22.53
CA GLU A 105 -12.92 -6.80 -22.22
C GLU A 105 -12.00 -7.71 -23.05
N ARG A 106 -12.51 -8.88 -23.47
CA ARG A 106 -11.72 -9.87 -24.19
C ARG A 106 -11.61 -9.48 -25.66
N LEU A 107 -10.42 -9.01 -26.04
CA LEU A 107 -10.16 -8.56 -27.40
C LEU A 107 -10.29 -9.72 -28.39
N LYS A 108 -10.89 -9.40 -29.54
CA LYS A 108 -11.08 -10.32 -30.65
C LYS A 108 -10.28 -9.85 -31.85
N GLY A 109 -9.73 -10.79 -32.61
CA GLY A 109 -9.15 -10.52 -33.93
C GLY A 109 -10.25 -10.39 -34.98
N ASP A 110 -9.85 -10.10 -36.21
CA ASP A 110 -10.78 -9.92 -37.34
C ASP A 110 -11.58 -11.19 -37.67
N ASP A 111 -11.07 -12.36 -37.31
CA ASP A 111 -11.76 -13.64 -37.44
C ASP A 111 -12.78 -13.93 -36.31
N GLY A 112 -13.01 -12.94 -35.44
CA GLY A 112 -13.92 -13.04 -34.29
C GLY A 112 -13.39 -13.90 -33.14
N LYS A 113 -12.21 -14.54 -33.29
CA LYS A 113 -11.59 -15.34 -32.23
C LYS A 113 -10.79 -14.46 -31.27
N LYS A 114 -10.36 -15.05 -30.17
CA LYS A 114 -9.55 -14.38 -29.14
C LYS A 114 -8.26 -13.85 -29.77
N ALA A 115 -8.02 -12.56 -29.67
CA ALA A 115 -6.82 -11.93 -30.19
C ALA A 115 -5.54 -12.43 -29.49
N HIS A 116 -5.62 -12.68 -28.17
CA HIS A 116 -4.49 -13.16 -27.39
C HIS A 116 -4.91 -14.32 -26.46
N PRO A 117 -4.10 -15.40 -26.36
CA PRO A 117 -4.45 -16.57 -25.57
C PRO A 117 -4.46 -16.27 -24.07
N THR A 118 -3.54 -15.43 -23.60
CA THR A 118 -3.26 -15.22 -22.17
C THR A 118 -3.49 -13.78 -21.69
N GLN A 119 -4.39 -13.03 -22.36
CA GLN A 119 -4.80 -11.69 -21.93
C GLN A 119 -5.25 -11.71 -20.46
N LYS A 120 -4.68 -10.81 -19.65
CA LYS A 120 -5.00 -10.67 -18.22
C LYS A 120 -6.16 -9.70 -18.02
N PRO A 121 -6.99 -9.93 -16.99
CA PRO A 121 -8.09 -9.03 -16.66
C PRO A 121 -7.56 -7.68 -16.16
N GLU A 122 -8.16 -6.58 -16.61
CA GLU A 122 -7.80 -5.23 -16.18
C GLU A 122 -7.91 -5.01 -14.67
N SER A 123 -8.88 -5.66 -14.01
CA SER A 123 -9.10 -5.56 -12.56
C SER A 123 -7.88 -6.01 -11.74
N LEU A 124 -7.17 -7.03 -12.23
CA LEU A 124 -5.94 -7.51 -11.60
C LEU A 124 -4.84 -6.45 -11.70
N LEU A 125 -4.63 -5.86 -12.88
CA LEU A 125 -3.63 -4.82 -13.09
C LEU A 125 -4.00 -3.53 -12.34
N PHE A 126 -5.28 -3.18 -12.29
CA PHE A 126 -5.79 -2.04 -11.52
C PHE A 126 -5.36 -2.17 -10.06
N ARG A 127 -5.57 -3.34 -9.45
CA ARG A 127 -5.18 -3.58 -8.06
C ARG A 127 -3.66 -3.51 -7.87
N CYS A 128 -2.87 -4.08 -8.77
CA CYS A 128 -1.40 -3.97 -8.72
C CYS A 128 -0.91 -2.51 -8.79
N LEU A 129 -1.44 -1.72 -9.73
CA LEU A 129 -1.02 -0.33 -9.92
C LEU A 129 -1.50 0.58 -8.79
N MET A 130 -2.73 0.40 -8.30
CA MET A 130 -3.23 1.13 -7.14
C MET A 130 -2.42 0.81 -5.88
N ALA A 131 -1.99 -0.44 -5.70
CA ALA A 131 -1.19 -0.84 -4.56
C ALA A 131 0.23 -0.24 -4.58
N ALA A 132 0.90 -0.27 -5.73
CA ALA A 132 2.35 -0.12 -5.80
C ALA A 132 2.86 1.02 -6.70
N SER A 133 1.99 1.97 -7.07
CA SER A 133 2.37 3.16 -7.86
C SER A 133 1.45 4.36 -7.60
N ASN A 134 1.94 5.55 -7.87
CA ASN A 134 1.19 6.80 -7.81
C ASN A 134 0.93 7.34 -9.24
N PRO A 135 -0.07 8.22 -9.43
CA PRO A 135 -0.20 8.99 -10.66
C PRO A 135 1.12 9.66 -11.06
N GLY A 136 1.44 9.66 -12.36
CA GLY A 136 2.72 10.12 -12.90
C GLY A 136 3.88 9.12 -12.80
N ASP A 137 3.77 8.03 -12.04
CA ASP A 137 4.78 6.96 -12.08
C ASP A 137 4.83 6.29 -13.46
N THR A 138 5.99 5.73 -13.81
CA THR A 138 6.19 5.01 -15.07
C THR A 138 6.22 3.51 -14.84
N ILE A 139 5.34 2.78 -15.54
CA ILE A 139 5.24 1.32 -15.48
C ILE A 139 5.90 0.69 -16.71
N LEU A 140 6.90 -0.16 -16.51
CA LEU A 140 7.51 -0.96 -17.57
C LEU A 140 6.89 -2.36 -17.61
N ASP A 141 6.37 -2.75 -18.76
CA ASP A 141 5.94 -4.12 -19.02
C ASP A 141 6.75 -4.71 -20.19
N PRO A 142 7.68 -5.65 -19.91
CA PRO A 142 8.53 -6.25 -20.94
C PRO A 142 7.83 -7.36 -21.75
N PHE A 143 6.58 -7.71 -21.43
CA PHE A 143 5.79 -8.74 -22.10
C PHE A 143 4.36 -8.22 -22.34
N PHE A 144 4.28 -7.14 -23.12
CA PHE A 144 3.11 -6.26 -23.14
C PHE A 144 1.85 -6.92 -23.74
N GLY A 145 2.01 -7.89 -24.64
CA GLY A 145 0.90 -8.55 -25.32
C GLY A 145 -0.03 -7.54 -25.99
N THR A 146 -1.33 -7.66 -25.72
CA THR A 146 -2.35 -6.72 -26.20
C THR A 146 -2.56 -5.51 -25.28
N GLY A 147 -1.58 -5.17 -24.45
CA GLY A 147 -1.47 -3.87 -23.79
C GLY A 147 -2.34 -3.66 -22.54
N THR A 148 -2.77 -4.71 -21.83
CA THR A 148 -3.58 -4.56 -20.60
C THR A 148 -2.88 -3.64 -19.59
N THR A 149 -1.56 -3.78 -19.38
CA THR A 149 -0.80 -2.92 -18.45
C THR A 149 -0.86 -1.45 -18.86
N GLY A 150 -0.71 -1.15 -20.16
CA GLY A 150 -0.74 0.22 -20.67
C GLY A 150 -2.13 0.83 -20.64
N ALA A 151 -3.16 0.05 -20.94
CA ALA A 151 -4.56 0.50 -20.88
C ALA A 151 -4.93 0.92 -19.44
N VAL A 152 -4.60 0.09 -18.45
CA VAL A 152 -4.87 0.40 -17.05
C VAL A 152 -3.98 1.54 -16.54
N ALA A 153 -2.69 1.56 -16.91
CA ALA A 153 -1.79 2.64 -16.54
C ALA A 153 -2.30 4.00 -17.04
N ARG A 154 -2.66 4.09 -18.33
CA ARG A 154 -3.22 5.31 -18.93
C ARG A 154 -4.51 5.75 -18.25
N ARG A 155 -5.47 4.82 -18.04
CA ARG A 155 -6.73 5.12 -17.34
C ARG A 155 -6.49 5.70 -15.94
N LEU A 156 -5.48 5.17 -15.24
CA LEU A 156 -5.11 5.57 -13.89
C LEU A 156 -4.14 6.77 -13.82
N GLY A 157 -3.84 7.44 -14.93
CA GLY A 157 -2.93 8.58 -14.94
C GLY A 157 -1.46 8.22 -14.66
N ARG A 158 -1.03 6.99 -14.95
CA ARG A 158 0.37 6.55 -14.94
C ARG A 158 0.95 6.56 -16.35
N HIS A 159 2.24 6.84 -16.47
CA HIS A 159 2.96 6.61 -17.71
C HIS A 159 3.28 5.12 -17.86
N PHE A 160 3.51 4.66 -19.09
CA PHE A 160 3.92 3.28 -19.32
C PHE A 160 4.91 3.15 -20.47
N ILE A 161 5.70 2.07 -20.43
CA ILE A 161 6.56 1.59 -21.49
C ILE A 161 6.23 0.12 -21.70
N GLY A 162 5.71 -0.23 -22.87
CA GLY A 162 5.37 -1.61 -23.24
C GLY A 162 6.33 -2.15 -24.29
N LEU A 163 6.91 -3.34 -24.05
CA LEU A 163 7.70 -4.06 -25.03
C LEU A 163 6.93 -5.30 -25.51
N GLU A 164 6.72 -5.39 -26.83
CA GLU A 164 6.08 -6.54 -27.46
C GLU A 164 6.84 -6.89 -28.74
N ARG A 165 7.12 -8.17 -28.94
CA ARG A 165 7.85 -8.68 -30.11
C ARG A 165 6.92 -8.90 -31.30
N ASP A 166 5.66 -9.26 -31.04
CA ASP A 166 4.68 -9.57 -32.07
C ASP A 166 4.04 -8.27 -32.57
N PRO A 167 4.27 -7.88 -33.84
CA PRO A 167 3.73 -6.64 -34.38
C PRO A 167 2.19 -6.59 -34.37
N THR A 168 1.53 -7.75 -34.46
CA THR A 168 0.07 -7.87 -34.41
C THR A 168 -0.44 -7.49 -33.02
N TYR A 169 0.14 -8.07 -31.97
CA TYR A 169 -0.23 -7.73 -30.59
C TYR A 169 0.09 -6.27 -30.25
N ALA A 170 1.22 -5.76 -30.73
CA ALA A 170 1.59 -4.35 -30.58
C ALA A 170 0.58 -3.40 -31.26
N ALA A 171 0.10 -3.74 -32.45
CA ALA A 171 -0.93 -2.96 -33.16
C ALA A 171 -2.26 -2.94 -32.39
N ILE A 172 -2.71 -4.10 -31.90
CA ILE A 172 -3.91 -4.21 -31.07
C ILE A 172 -3.78 -3.39 -29.77
N ALA A 173 -2.62 -3.49 -29.11
CA ALA A 173 -2.33 -2.71 -27.91
C ALA A 173 -2.42 -1.20 -28.16
N ARG A 174 -1.80 -0.70 -29.26
CA ARG A 174 -1.86 0.73 -29.61
C ARG A 174 -3.28 1.21 -29.84
N LYS A 175 -4.08 0.48 -30.62
CA LYS A 175 -5.49 0.81 -30.88
C LYS A 175 -6.29 0.88 -29.57
N ARG A 176 -6.23 -0.19 -28.76
CA ARG A 176 -6.93 -0.27 -27.47
C ARG A 176 -6.57 0.90 -26.55
N ILE A 177 -5.28 1.23 -26.45
CA ILE A 177 -4.81 2.27 -25.51
C ILE A 177 -5.18 3.67 -26.01
N ALA A 178 -5.23 3.89 -27.32
CA ALA A 178 -5.63 5.17 -27.89
C ALA A 178 -7.08 5.55 -27.53
N GLU A 179 -7.94 4.55 -27.36
CA GLU A 179 -9.35 4.71 -26.97
C GLU A 179 -9.56 4.91 -25.45
N ILE A 180 -8.50 4.83 -24.64
CA ILE A 180 -8.61 5.02 -23.19
C ILE A 180 -8.52 6.51 -22.85
N GLU A 181 -9.60 7.02 -22.27
CA GLU A 181 -9.60 8.31 -21.59
C GLU A 181 -9.02 8.17 -20.17
N PRO A 182 -8.01 8.97 -19.79
CA PRO A 182 -7.54 9.06 -18.41
C PRO A 182 -8.64 9.57 -17.49
N LEU A 183 -8.71 9.03 -16.29
CA LEU A 183 -9.54 9.58 -15.22
C LEU A 183 -8.96 10.91 -14.70
N ALA A 184 -9.80 11.74 -14.07
CA ALA A 184 -9.35 12.98 -13.45
C ALA A 184 -8.33 12.71 -12.33
N ALA A 185 -7.44 13.68 -12.08
CA ALA A 185 -6.35 13.51 -11.14
C ALA A 185 -6.86 13.26 -9.70
N GLU A 186 -7.93 13.94 -9.29
CA GLU A 186 -8.57 13.73 -7.98
C GLU A 186 -9.10 12.30 -7.81
N ASP A 187 -9.59 11.66 -8.88
CA ASP A 187 -10.23 10.33 -8.83
C ASP A 187 -9.21 9.18 -8.73
N VAL A 188 -7.95 9.43 -9.05
CA VAL A 188 -6.88 8.41 -9.08
C VAL A 188 -5.82 8.60 -8.00
N THR A 189 -5.94 9.68 -7.22
CA THR A 189 -5.00 10.02 -6.15
C THR A 189 -5.21 9.07 -4.96
N PRO A 190 -4.17 8.33 -4.52
CA PRO A 190 -4.30 7.44 -3.38
C PRO A 190 -4.60 8.19 -2.08
N LYS A 191 -5.40 7.57 -1.21
CA LYS A 191 -5.62 8.04 0.16
C LYS A 191 -4.28 8.13 0.89
N PRO A 192 -3.89 9.32 1.41
CA PRO A 192 -2.62 9.50 2.09
C PRO A 192 -2.60 8.73 3.41
N SER A 193 -1.42 8.29 3.83
CA SER A 193 -1.24 7.69 5.15
C SER A 193 -1.27 8.76 6.23
N LYS A 194 -1.80 8.44 7.43
CA LYS A 194 -1.62 9.30 8.62
C LYS A 194 -0.15 9.62 8.93
N ARG A 195 0.79 8.78 8.47
CA ARG A 195 2.23 9.00 8.61
C ARG A 195 2.77 10.11 7.70
N SER A 196 2.06 10.46 6.64
CA SER A 196 2.42 11.55 5.72
C SER A 196 1.88 12.91 6.14
N GLU A 197 1.00 12.96 7.15
CA GLU A 197 0.52 14.21 7.72
C GLU A 197 1.68 14.98 8.38
N PRO A 198 1.66 16.33 8.35
CA PRO A 198 2.62 17.14 9.08
C PRO A 198 2.71 16.70 10.54
N ARG A 199 3.94 16.43 10.99
CA ARG A 199 4.20 16.04 12.37
C ARG A 199 3.99 17.26 13.26
N ILE A 200 3.10 17.12 14.25
CA ILE A 200 2.90 18.11 15.31
C ILE A 200 3.62 17.59 16.57
N PRO A 201 4.77 18.16 16.96
CA PRO A 201 5.42 17.86 18.24
C PRO A 201 4.54 18.21 19.42
N PHE A 202 4.70 17.52 20.56
CA PHE A 202 3.94 17.82 21.77
C PHE A 202 4.18 19.25 22.29
N GLY A 203 5.40 19.77 22.15
CA GLY A 203 5.73 21.15 22.53
C GLY A 203 4.86 22.21 21.84
N VAL A 204 4.37 21.95 20.61
CA VAL A 204 3.47 22.87 19.91
C VAL A 204 2.16 23.09 20.67
N LEU A 205 1.68 22.09 21.43
CA LEU A 205 0.50 22.29 22.28
C LEU A 205 0.75 23.31 23.39
N ILE A 206 1.99 23.39 23.87
CA ILE A 206 2.41 24.33 24.90
C ILE A 206 2.60 25.72 24.29
N GLU A 207 3.31 25.79 23.17
CA GLU A 207 3.54 27.04 22.43
C GLU A 207 2.22 27.69 21.98
N ALA A 208 1.25 26.88 21.54
CA ALA A 208 -0.07 27.35 21.16
C ALA A 208 -0.99 27.69 22.36
N GLY A 209 -0.51 27.53 23.60
CA GLY A 209 -1.28 27.79 24.82
C GLY A 209 -2.40 26.80 25.13
N LEU A 210 -2.56 25.74 24.32
CA LEU A 210 -3.56 24.68 24.50
C LEU A 210 -3.27 23.78 25.70
N LEU A 211 -2.02 23.74 26.17
CA LEU A 211 -1.61 22.98 27.35
C LEU A 211 -0.55 23.77 28.14
N GLN A 212 -0.78 23.97 29.43
CA GLN A 212 0.13 24.78 30.25
C GLN A 212 1.17 23.90 30.96
N PRO A 213 2.42 24.35 31.12
CA PRO A 213 3.37 23.70 32.01
C PRO A 213 2.80 23.58 33.44
N GLY A 214 2.99 22.43 34.08
CA GLY A 214 2.39 22.12 35.38
C GLY A 214 1.06 21.37 35.30
N THR A 215 0.39 21.35 34.14
CA THR A 215 -0.82 20.54 33.92
C THR A 215 -0.54 19.07 34.22
N VAL A 216 -1.46 18.40 34.91
CA VAL A 216 -1.37 16.96 35.19
C VAL A 216 -2.19 16.20 34.15
N LEU A 217 -1.53 15.33 33.42
CA LEU A 217 -2.14 14.36 32.53
C LEU A 217 -2.38 13.05 33.28
N SER A 218 -3.42 12.31 32.90
CA SER A 218 -3.70 10.98 33.43
C SER A 218 -3.75 9.92 32.33
N ASP A 219 -3.68 8.64 32.69
CA ASP A 219 -4.08 7.56 31.78
C ASP A 219 -5.63 7.47 31.67
N PRO A 220 -6.19 6.59 30.82
CA PRO A 220 -7.64 6.44 30.69
C PRO A 220 -8.33 6.05 32.02
N SER A 221 -7.65 5.27 32.88
CA SER A 221 -8.22 4.86 34.17
C SER A 221 -8.10 5.93 35.26
N GLY A 222 -7.25 6.95 35.06
CA GLY A 222 -6.97 7.98 36.07
C GLY A 222 -6.08 7.51 37.21
N ARG A 223 -5.31 6.43 37.02
CA ARG A 223 -4.39 5.86 38.03
C ARG A 223 -2.98 6.39 37.87
N LEU A 224 -2.51 6.51 36.63
CA LEU A 224 -1.17 6.95 36.30
C LEU A 224 -1.22 8.42 35.90
N HIS A 225 -0.25 9.20 36.39
CA HIS A 225 -0.26 10.65 36.26
C HIS A 225 1.11 11.15 35.82
N ALA A 226 1.12 12.18 34.96
CA ALA A 226 2.36 12.83 34.56
C ALA A 226 2.17 14.35 34.49
N ARG A 227 3.16 15.10 34.96
CA ARG A 227 3.17 16.56 34.92
C ARG A 227 3.83 17.07 33.65
N VAL A 228 3.18 18.00 32.97
CA VAL A 228 3.70 18.70 31.79
C VAL A 228 4.83 19.64 32.19
N ARG A 229 5.94 19.63 31.44
CA ARG A 229 7.08 20.52 31.62
C ARG A 229 7.14 21.56 30.50
N ALA A 230 7.78 22.70 30.76
CA ALA A 230 7.88 23.81 29.82
C ALA A 230 8.69 23.47 28.55
N ASP A 231 9.59 22.49 28.62
CA ASP A 231 10.42 22.01 27.50
C ASP A 231 9.71 20.97 26.62
N GLY A 232 8.39 20.76 26.77
CA GLY A 232 7.66 19.75 26.02
C GLY A 232 7.93 18.31 26.47
N THR A 233 8.51 18.11 27.66
CA THR A 233 8.63 16.79 28.29
C THR A 233 7.51 16.55 29.33
N LEU A 234 7.36 15.31 29.75
CA LEU A 234 6.59 14.93 30.92
C LEU A 234 7.52 14.47 32.04
N SER A 235 7.06 14.60 33.27
CA SER A 235 7.64 13.94 34.43
C SER A 235 6.60 13.18 35.23
N SER A 236 6.91 11.95 35.63
CA SER A 236 6.06 11.07 36.42
C SER A 236 6.92 10.28 37.40
N SER A 237 6.34 9.82 38.50
CA SER A 237 6.97 8.89 39.44
C SER A 237 6.09 7.67 39.65
N ASN A 238 6.68 6.47 39.71
CA ASN A 238 6.01 5.24 40.11
C ASN A 238 6.93 4.40 41.01
N ALA A 239 6.51 3.17 41.34
CA ALA A 239 7.31 2.25 42.16
C ALA A 239 8.70 1.90 41.57
N LEU A 240 8.93 2.16 40.28
CA LEU A 240 10.20 1.92 39.58
C LEU A 240 11.10 3.16 39.53
N GLY A 241 10.67 4.29 40.10
CA GLY A 241 11.45 5.53 40.19
C GLY A 241 10.81 6.73 39.48
N GLU A 242 11.61 7.78 39.32
CA GLU A 242 11.24 8.98 38.58
C GLU A 242 11.55 8.83 37.09
N HIS A 243 10.58 9.22 36.26
CA HIS A 243 10.65 9.15 34.81
C HIS A 243 10.50 10.55 34.23
N ARG A 244 11.44 10.96 33.37
CA ARG A 244 11.36 12.20 32.60
C ARG A 244 11.69 11.93 31.14
N GLY A 245 10.90 12.49 30.23
CA GLY A 245 11.16 12.36 28.80
C GLY A 245 9.95 12.76 27.97
N SER A 246 9.93 12.33 26.71
CA SER A 246 8.77 12.54 25.85
C SER A 246 7.51 11.87 26.38
N ILE A 247 6.34 12.30 25.89
CA ILE A 247 5.03 11.69 26.19
C ILE A 247 5.01 10.16 25.97
N HIS A 248 5.82 9.68 25.02
CA HIS A 248 5.95 8.27 24.67
C HIS A 248 6.83 7.50 25.66
N GLN A 249 8.01 8.05 25.98
CA GLN A 249 8.96 7.42 26.90
C GLN A 249 8.38 7.31 28.30
N VAL A 250 7.79 8.41 28.81
CA VAL A 250 7.17 8.42 30.14
C VAL A 250 5.97 7.48 30.16
N GLY A 251 5.11 7.52 29.13
CA GLY A 251 3.97 6.60 29.01
C GLY A 251 4.38 5.13 29.04
N ALA A 252 5.45 4.76 28.32
CA ALA A 252 5.97 3.40 28.30
C ALA A 252 6.53 2.98 29.67
N ALA A 253 7.32 3.86 30.29
CA ALA A 253 7.97 3.61 31.58
C ALA A 253 6.96 3.43 32.71
N VAL A 254 5.90 4.25 32.77
CA VAL A 254 4.88 4.12 33.83
C VAL A 254 4.02 2.87 33.69
N GLN A 255 3.90 2.32 32.48
CA GLN A 255 3.18 1.08 32.18
C GLN A 255 4.07 -0.18 32.30
N GLY A 256 5.39 -0.03 32.39
CA GLY A 256 6.32 -1.15 32.23
C GLY A 256 6.26 -1.78 30.83
N ALA A 257 5.88 -1.01 29.81
CA ALA A 257 5.69 -1.48 28.44
C ALA A 257 6.90 -1.12 27.56
N PRO A 258 7.20 -1.91 26.50
CA PRO A 258 8.32 -1.60 25.59
C PRO A 258 8.07 -0.35 24.72
N ALA A 259 6.81 0.06 24.52
CA ALA A 259 6.44 1.24 23.75
C ALA A 259 5.07 1.78 24.19
N CYS A 260 4.84 3.08 23.97
CA CYS A 260 3.56 3.74 24.23
C CYS A 260 3.27 4.83 23.20
N ASN A 261 2.04 4.89 22.69
CA ASN A 261 1.54 6.05 21.97
C ASN A 261 0.99 7.10 22.97
N GLY A 262 1.85 8.03 23.40
CA GLY A 262 1.50 9.06 24.38
C GLY A 262 0.30 9.92 23.98
N TRP A 263 0.04 10.11 22.68
CA TRP A 263 -1.09 10.91 22.19
C TRP A 263 -2.45 10.35 22.59
N THR A 264 -2.59 9.02 22.57
CA THR A 264 -3.84 8.32 22.92
C THR A 264 -3.85 7.84 24.36
N PHE A 265 -2.67 7.68 24.97
CA PHE A 265 -2.53 7.22 26.35
C PHE A 265 -2.82 8.34 27.35
N TRP A 266 -2.19 9.51 27.17
CA TRP A 266 -2.36 10.62 28.10
C TRP A 266 -3.64 11.38 27.82
N HIS A 267 -4.36 11.68 28.89
CA HIS A 267 -5.62 12.41 28.91
C HIS A 267 -5.45 13.69 29.72
N VAL A 268 -6.14 14.72 29.27
CA VAL A 268 -6.28 16.00 29.98
C VAL A 268 -7.75 16.25 30.23
N GLU A 269 -8.06 16.93 31.32
CA GLU A 269 -9.42 17.34 31.63
C GLU A 269 -9.75 18.63 30.89
N VAL A 270 -10.77 18.57 30.02
CA VAL A 270 -11.27 19.69 29.23
C VAL A 270 -12.78 19.75 29.44
N GLU A 271 -13.27 20.87 29.95
CA GLU A 271 -14.73 21.12 30.15
C GLU A 271 -15.41 20.00 30.98
N GLY A 272 -14.72 19.51 32.02
CA GLY A 272 -15.22 18.45 32.91
C GLY A 272 -15.19 17.03 32.30
N ALA A 273 -14.62 16.86 31.10
CA ALA A 273 -14.44 15.56 30.47
C ALA A 273 -12.96 15.23 30.26
N ARG A 274 -12.55 14.02 30.63
CA ARG A 274 -11.20 13.51 30.29
C ARG A 274 -11.14 13.13 28.81
N ARG A 275 -10.24 13.78 28.08
CA ARG A 275 -10.03 13.53 26.64
C ARG A 275 -8.57 13.20 26.36
N PRO A 276 -8.26 12.30 25.40
CA PRO A 276 -6.88 12.07 24.98
C PRO A 276 -6.26 13.38 24.48
N ILE A 277 -4.97 13.60 24.77
CA ILE A 277 -4.25 14.80 24.30
C ILE A 277 -4.13 14.85 22.76
N ASP A 278 -4.38 13.75 22.04
CA ASP A 278 -4.56 13.74 20.59
C ASP A 278 -5.67 14.69 20.12
N HIS A 279 -6.70 14.93 20.93
CA HIS A 279 -7.75 15.90 20.61
C HIS A 279 -7.17 17.30 20.40
N LEU A 280 -6.26 17.74 21.27
CA LEU A 280 -5.57 19.04 21.16
C LEU A 280 -4.66 19.07 19.92
N ARG A 281 -4.01 17.95 19.60
CA ARG A 281 -3.22 17.83 18.36
C ARG A 281 -4.07 18.02 17.11
N GLN A 282 -5.30 17.51 17.09
CA GLN A 282 -6.21 17.73 15.96
C GLN A 282 -6.70 19.18 15.88
N GLN A 283 -6.86 19.88 17.01
CA GLN A 283 -7.19 21.32 16.99
C GLN A 283 -6.08 22.15 16.35
N VAL A 284 -4.81 21.92 16.75
CA VAL A 284 -3.66 22.56 16.09
C VAL A 284 -3.66 22.26 14.60
N ARG A 285 -3.90 21.00 14.23
CA ARG A 285 -3.92 20.57 12.83
C ARG A 285 -5.02 21.25 12.01
N ALA A 286 -6.19 21.49 12.59
CA ALA A 286 -7.30 22.15 11.90
C ALA A 286 -7.07 23.66 11.72
N GLY A 287 -6.16 24.26 12.49
CA GLY A 287 -5.77 25.67 12.37
C GLY A 287 -4.51 25.92 11.54
N LEU A 288 -3.85 24.88 11.03
CA LEU A 288 -2.73 24.94 10.07
C LEU A 288 -3.25 24.91 8.63
#